data_AF-A0A2G7T2I0-F1
#
_entry.id   AF-A0A2G7T2I0-F1
#
_cell.length_a   1.000
_cell.length_b   1.000
_cell.length_c   1.000
_cell.angle_alpha   90.00
_cell.angle_beta   90.00
_cell.angle_gamma   90.00
#
_symmetry.space_group_name_H-M   'P 1'
#
loop_
_entity.id
_entity.type
_entity.pdbx_description
1 polymer ?
#
loop_
_entity_poly.entity_id
_entity_poly.type
_entity_poly.pdbx_seq_one_letter_code
_entity_poly.pdbx_strand_id
1 'polypeptide(L)'
;MSNNETAALPLQALYELHTAAPAGREGMPAFAAELAKRLAQGRDAEVADFLRDSSSLCQERLHQLPGEHAPWQRDHALWLALARISLPLGQFYGGNSGVPRRSAELTAELTALARAWLDDWGSRTHQPWRLRDGYDLVLRQVFGVLGHEGMSSAEIIGLLRWARELSAKAGIAPGAQYYCHWQHLLHQLPEPELLAMAIEDGGGQLSRDIVQRQLPLQRTRPAGQRWALWRDFFAQFPAVLDQLRLPEPVLIASRWETADAARRDLLAQDLFKALCFASDDDWPHDRVLVERMLQTDAAPLVAWFKQLGHLAINPAVAQRLWDARWRPCCRWLLPACADGCKHESDRAGYAPVAETLLADRPGDMARLAAGPLTHLLPALRVDTLQRLLPQLGKAASSSASKGLRAALAQALSALPVDAPQAAGWLAKPNKNLVLAYRDVLVAHPDPASGSLLSALLSGGLLEVAEQGPVQARLKDLGAAAPVADAARPPAGEAAPAGSDGAGSLAELEAQAASLQRLSPAIAALDQPALLDLLAPLSAQAARALLHLAA
;
A
#
# COMPACT_ATOMS: atom_id res chain seq x y z
N MET A 1 12.98 -28.86 49.08
CA MET A 1 14.20 -29.68 48.98
C MET A 1 15.39 -28.78 49.17
N SER A 2 16.36 -29.20 49.98
CA SER A 2 17.58 -28.41 50.23
C SER A 2 18.50 -28.44 49.01
N ASN A 3 19.26 -27.36 48.74
CA ASN A 3 20.24 -27.28 47.64
C ASN A 3 21.28 -28.42 47.63
N ASN A 4 21.44 -29.12 48.75
CA ASN A 4 22.35 -30.27 48.92
C ASN A 4 21.76 -31.60 48.42
N GLU A 5 20.42 -31.76 48.37
CA GLU A 5 19.79 -33.02 47.93
C GLU A 5 19.81 -33.18 46.41
N THR A 6 19.71 -32.09 45.64
CA THR A 6 19.74 -32.14 44.17
C THR A 6 21.16 -32.30 43.60
N ALA A 7 22.21 -31.98 44.37
CA ALA A 7 23.60 -32.10 43.93
C ALA A 7 24.08 -33.57 43.82
N ALA A 8 23.46 -34.48 44.57
CA ALA A 8 23.81 -35.90 44.61
C ALA A 8 23.09 -36.75 43.55
N LEU A 9 21.95 -36.28 43.02
CA LEU A 9 21.17 -37.02 42.03
C LEU A 9 21.80 -36.95 40.62
N PRO A 10 21.74 -38.02 39.81
CA PRO A 10 22.16 -37.98 38.42
C PRO A 10 21.21 -37.10 37.59
N LEU A 11 21.73 -36.46 36.53
CA LEU A 11 20.94 -35.58 35.65
C LEU A 11 19.69 -36.26 35.06
N GLN A 12 19.75 -37.56 34.76
CA GLN A 12 18.59 -38.32 34.28
C GLN A 12 17.45 -38.34 35.32
N ALA A 13 17.76 -38.59 36.59
CA ALA A 13 16.76 -38.59 37.65
C ALA A 13 16.18 -37.18 37.90
N LEU A 14 17.01 -36.13 37.74
CA LEU A 14 16.54 -34.75 37.81
C LEU A 14 15.65 -34.38 36.63
N TYR A 15 15.97 -34.84 35.41
CA TYR A 15 15.11 -34.65 34.25
C TYR A 15 13.73 -35.27 34.47
N GLU A 16 13.69 -36.52 34.93
CA GLU A 16 12.43 -37.21 35.25
C GLU A 16 11.67 -36.52 36.38
N LEU A 17 12.35 -36.12 37.45
CA LEU A 17 11.76 -35.41 38.58
C LEU A 17 11.10 -34.09 38.15
N HIS A 18 11.79 -33.30 37.32
CA HIS A 18 11.31 -32.00 36.89
C HIS A 18 10.25 -32.09 35.78
N THR A 19 10.30 -33.11 34.93
CA THR A 19 9.37 -33.24 33.77
C THR A 19 8.23 -34.23 33.98
N ALA A 20 8.19 -34.91 35.14
CA ALA A 20 7.07 -35.74 35.55
C ALA A 20 5.76 -34.94 35.59
N ALA A 21 4.64 -35.62 35.32
CA ALA A 21 3.31 -35.01 35.45
C ALA A 21 3.06 -34.56 36.91
N PRO A 22 2.43 -33.40 37.14
CA PRO A 22 1.77 -32.53 36.16
C PRO A 22 2.71 -31.48 35.51
N ALA A 23 3.96 -31.35 35.95
CA ALA A 23 4.86 -30.28 35.53
C ALA A 23 5.20 -30.34 34.02
N GLY A 24 5.39 -31.53 33.45
CA GLY A 24 5.52 -31.70 32.00
C GLY A 24 6.52 -30.75 31.34
N ARG A 25 6.03 -29.84 30.48
CA ARG A 25 6.85 -28.82 29.80
C ARG A 25 7.27 -27.67 30.75
N GLU A 26 6.47 -27.37 31.77
CA GLU A 26 6.68 -26.27 32.72
C GLU A 26 7.86 -26.52 33.67
N GLY A 27 8.31 -27.77 33.81
CA GLY A 27 9.49 -28.11 34.59
C GLY A 27 10.83 -28.01 33.86
N MET A 28 10.83 -27.80 32.54
CA MET A 28 12.07 -27.66 31.75
C MET A 28 12.98 -26.49 32.20
N PRO A 29 12.45 -25.31 32.59
CA PRO A 29 13.27 -24.24 33.17
C PRO A 29 14.05 -24.68 34.42
N ALA A 30 13.44 -25.47 35.30
CA ALA A 30 14.10 -25.97 36.51
C ALA A 30 15.22 -26.96 36.16
N PHE A 31 14.98 -27.84 35.20
CA PHE A 31 16.01 -28.75 34.71
C PHE A 31 17.18 -28.02 34.02
N ALA A 32 16.90 -26.97 33.23
CA ALA A 32 17.94 -26.15 32.63
C ALA A 32 18.81 -25.43 33.68
N ALA A 33 18.23 -25.03 34.82
CA ALA A 33 18.96 -24.49 35.95
C ALA A 33 19.88 -25.53 36.61
N GLU A 34 19.46 -26.79 36.72
CA GLU A 34 20.32 -27.87 37.22
C GLU A 34 21.47 -28.17 36.26
N LEU A 35 21.22 -28.23 34.94
CA LEU A 35 22.29 -28.33 33.94
C LEU A 35 23.32 -27.20 34.08
N ALA A 36 22.83 -25.97 34.22
CA ALA A 36 23.69 -24.81 34.41
C ALA A 36 24.54 -24.90 35.69
N LYS A 37 23.93 -25.37 36.79
CA LYS A 37 24.61 -25.60 38.07
C LYS A 37 25.72 -26.65 37.94
N ARG A 38 25.51 -27.73 37.19
CA ARG A 38 26.54 -28.77 36.97
C ARG A 38 27.73 -28.24 36.19
N LEU A 39 27.48 -27.48 35.12
CA LEU A 39 28.54 -26.82 34.35
C LEU A 39 29.32 -25.82 35.22
N ALA A 40 28.63 -25.00 36.03
CA ALA A 40 29.30 -24.07 36.95
C ALA A 40 30.15 -24.77 38.03
N GLN A 41 29.87 -26.04 38.32
CA GLN A 41 30.62 -26.88 39.25
C GLN A 41 31.75 -27.69 38.57
N GLY A 42 31.99 -27.51 37.27
CA GLY A 42 33.00 -28.24 36.49
C GLY A 42 32.63 -29.71 36.25
N ARG A 43 31.35 -30.07 36.35
CA ARG A 43 30.84 -31.45 36.10
C ARG A 43 30.50 -31.65 34.61
N ASP A 44 31.41 -31.21 33.74
CA ASP A 44 31.25 -31.17 32.29
C ASP A 44 30.99 -32.57 31.70
N ALA A 45 31.71 -33.58 32.20
CA ALA A 45 31.56 -34.97 31.76
C ALA A 45 30.15 -35.53 32.02
N GLU A 46 29.55 -35.23 33.18
CA GLU A 46 28.19 -35.68 33.49
C GLU A 46 27.16 -35.04 32.56
N VAL A 47 27.34 -33.74 32.27
CA VAL A 47 26.46 -33.03 31.32
C VAL A 47 26.62 -33.59 29.91
N ALA A 48 27.86 -33.90 29.50
CA ALA A 48 28.14 -34.51 28.21
C ALA A 48 27.48 -35.89 28.06
N ASP A 49 27.61 -36.74 29.08
CA ASP A 49 27.01 -38.08 29.08
C ASP A 49 25.48 -37.99 29.04
N PHE A 50 24.88 -37.10 29.83
CA PHE A 50 23.44 -36.88 29.77
C PHE A 50 22.98 -36.40 28.39
N LEU A 51 23.63 -35.39 27.80
CA LEU A 51 23.21 -34.84 26.50
C LEU A 51 23.34 -35.87 25.38
N ARG A 52 24.36 -36.75 25.45
CA ARG A 52 24.57 -37.84 24.50
C ARG A 52 23.41 -38.85 24.52
N ASP A 53 22.94 -39.21 25.72
CA ASP A 53 21.91 -40.24 25.90
C ASP A 53 20.48 -39.66 25.96
N SER A 54 20.36 -38.32 25.97
CA SER A 54 19.08 -37.63 26.06
C SER A 54 18.20 -37.85 24.82
N SER A 55 16.88 -37.91 25.04
CA SER A 55 15.91 -38.01 23.94
C SER A 55 15.87 -36.73 23.09
N SER A 56 15.50 -36.87 21.81
CA SER A 56 15.28 -35.73 20.90
C SER A 56 14.27 -34.71 21.45
N LEU A 57 13.24 -35.18 22.15
CA LEU A 57 12.24 -34.32 22.80
C LEU A 57 12.85 -33.45 23.92
N CYS A 58 13.79 -33.99 24.70
CA CYS A 58 14.51 -33.21 25.71
C CYS A 58 15.34 -32.11 25.04
N GLN A 59 16.10 -32.48 24.00
CA GLN A 59 16.96 -31.56 23.26
C GLN A 59 16.15 -30.42 22.61
N GLU A 60 15.03 -30.75 21.96
CA GLU A 60 14.12 -29.77 21.36
C GLU A 60 13.56 -28.82 22.42
N ARG A 61 13.13 -29.34 23.58
CA ARG A 61 12.61 -28.52 24.68
C ARG A 61 13.67 -27.57 25.23
N LEU A 62 14.91 -28.04 25.40
CA LEU A 62 16.04 -27.19 25.82
C LEU A 62 16.33 -26.09 24.80
N HIS A 63 16.23 -26.40 23.49
CA HIS A 63 16.45 -25.43 22.41
C HIS A 63 15.36 -24.34 22.36
N GLN A 64 14.12 -24.69 22.70
CA GLN A 64 12.96 -23.80 22.66
C GLN A 64 12.76 -22.99 23.96
N LEU A 65 13.65 -23.11 24.95
CA LEU A 65 13.52 -22.35 26.18
C LEU A 65 13.62 -20.84 25.89
N PRO A 66 12.66 -20.02 26.37
CA PRO A 66 12.77 -18.58 26.26
C PRO A 66 13.99 -18.10 27.04
N GLY A 67 14.57 -16.96 26.63
CA GLY A 67 15.85 -16.51 27.17
C GLY A 67 15.87 -16.24 28.67
N GLU A 68 14.72 -16.11 29.31
CA GLU A 68 14.63 -16.01 30.75
C GLU A 68 14.82 -17.33 31.52
N HIS A 69 14.59 -18.45 30.83
CA HIS A 69 14.63 -19.81 31.36
C HIS A 69 15.82 -20.63 30.83
N ALA A 70 16.65 -20.03 29.97
CA ALA A 70 17.89 -20.62 29.48
C ALA A 70 19.09 -19.90 30.12
N PRO A 71 19.70 -20.43 31.22
CA PRO A 71 20.75 -19.72 31.95
C PRO A 71 21.96 -19.36 31.09
N TRP A 72 22.35 -20.23 30.15
CA TRP A 72 23.43 -19.97 29.18
C TRP A 72 23.12 -18.81 28.20
N GLN A 73 21.88 -18.34 28.11
CA GLN A 73 21.58 -17.14 27.34
C GLN A 73 22.01 -15.84 28.04
N ARG A 74 22.32 -15.88 29.33
CA ARG A 74 22.72 -14.70 30.12
C ARG A 74 24.19 -14.71 30.53
N ASP A 75 24.81 -15.89 30.57
CA ASP A 75 26.20 -16.09 30.97
C ASP A 75 27.03 -16.62 29.80
N HIS A 76 28.07 -15.87 29.41
CA HIS A 76 28.96 -16.21 28.31
C HIS A 76 29.83 -17.43 28.61
N ALA A 77 30.40 -17.52 29.82
CA ALA A 77 31.27 -18.63 30.21
C ALA A 77 30.48 -19.94 30.27
N LEU A 78 29.27 -19.88 30.84
CA LEU A 78 28.37 -21.03 30.88
C LEU A 78 27.96 -21.50 29.48
N TRP A 79 27.66 -20.55 28.58
CA TRP A 79 27.34 -20.88 27.19
C TRP A 79 28.51 -21.53 26.47
N LEU A 80 29.73 -21.01 26.64
CA LEU A 80 30.91 -21.59 26.02
C LEU A 80 31.18 -23.00 26.54
N ALA A 81 31.03 -23.23 27.86
CA ALA A 81 31.12 -24.56 28.45
C ALA A 81 30.09 -25.52 27.84
N LEU A 82 28.84 -25.08 27.71
CA LEU A 82 27.78 -25.87 27.07
C LEU A 82 28.11 -26.15 25.59
N ALA A 83 28.58 -25.15 24.83
CA ALA A 83 28.90 -25.30 23.41
C ALA A 83 30.06 -26.28 23.18
N ARG A 84 31.10 -26.28 24.03
CA ARG A 84 32.22 -27.23 23.99
C ARG A 84 31.76 -28.68 24.15
N ILE A 85 30.69 -28.91 24.90
CA ILE A 85 30.15 -30.23 25.17
C ILE A 85 29.11 -30.62 24.13
N SER A 86 28.22 -29.71 23.76
CA SER A 86 27.07 -30.00 22.90
C SER A 86 27.44 -30.05 21.41
N LEU A 87 28.36 -29.19 20.94
CA LEU A 87 28.69 -29.11 19.52
C LEU A 87 29.33 -30.41 18.98
N PRO A 88 30.25 -31.08 19.70
CA PRO A 88 30.72 -32.42 19.33
C PRO A 88 29.65 -33.52 19.32
N LEU A 89 28.49 -33.26 19.92
CA LEU A 89 27.32 -34.15 19.90
C LEU A 89 26.30 -33.77 18.80
N GLY A 90 26.64 -32.80 17.95
CA GLY A 90 25.75 -32.29 16.90
C GLY A 90 24.66 -31.35 17.40
N GLN A 91 24.85 -30.73 18.56
CA GLN A 91 23.89 -29.84 19.20
C GLN A 91 24.48 -28.46 19.43
N PHE A 92 23.76 -27.40 19.07
CA PHE A 92 24.18 -26.04 19.38
C PHE A 92 23.04 -25.25 20.00
N TYR A 93 23.24 -24.82 21.24
CA TYR A 93 22.26 -24.00 21.94
C TYR A 93 22.57 -22.53 21.65
N GLY A 94 21.64 -21.88 20.94
CA GLY A 94 21.77 -20.49 20.55
C GLY A 94 22.04 -19.57 21.75
N GLY A 95 22.81 -18.52 21.51
CA GLY A 95 23.07 -17.48 22.48
C GLY A 95 22.15 -16.28 22.32
N ASN A 96 21.90 -15.54 23.40
CA ASN A 96 21.27 -14.22 23.28
C ASN A 96 22.17 -13.27 22.49
N SER A 97 21.64 -12.68 21.43
CA SER A 97 22.33 -11.70 20.58
C SER A 97 22.70 -10.41 21.31
N GLY A 98 22.05 -10.10 22.44
CA GLY A 98 22.34 -8.95 23.28
C GLY A 98 23.50 -9.13 24.27
N VAL A 99 24.08 -10.34 24.37
CA VAL A 99 25.30 -10.57 25.17
C VAL A 99 26.49 -10.60 24.20
N PRO A 100 27.54 -9.78 24.40
CA PRO A 100 28.71 -9.79 23.53
C PRO A 100 29.47 -11.10 23.70
N ARG A 101 29.23 -12.04 22.77
CA ARG A 101 29.82 -13.38 22.69
C ARG A 101 30.73 -13.48 21.48
N ARG A 102 31.61 -12.50 21.29
CA ARG A 102 32.36 -12.33 20.03
C ARG A 102 33.79 -11.91 20.36
N SER A 103 34.72 -12.83 20.20
CA SER A 103 36.17 -12.58 20.34
C SER A 103 36.94 -13.45 19.34
N ALA A 104 38.20 -13.10 19.10
CA ALA A 104 39.06 -13.87 18.20
C ALA A 104 39.27 -15.31 18.71
N GLU A 105 39.45 -15.47 20.02
CA GLU A 105 39.63 -16.78 20.67
C GLU A 105 38.38 -17.64 20.50
N LEU A 106 37.20 -17.06 20.72
CA LEU A 106 35.94 -17.76 20.55
C LEU A 106 35.71 -18.18 19.10
N THR A 107 35.97 -17.28 18.15
CA THR A 107 35.84 -17.58 16.73
C THR A 107 36.76 -18.74 16.33
N ALA A 108 38.03 -18.70 16.76
CA ALA A 108 38.98 -19.76 16.49
C ALA A 108 38.52 -21.11 17.10
N GLU A 109 38.09 -21.08 18.37
CA GLU A 109 37.65 -22.27 19.08
C GLU A 109 36.39 -22.89 18.47
N LEU A 110 35.33 -22.11 18.23
CA LEU A 110 34.08 -22.61 17.64
C LEU A 110 34.29 -23.07 16.20
N THR A 111 35.16 -22.42 15.44
CA THR A 111 35.53 -22.87 14.09
C THR A 111 36.24 -24.22 14.16
N ALA A 112 37.17 -24.41 15.11
CA ALA A 112 37.86 -25.69 15.30
C ALA A 112 36.89 -26.81 15.72
N LEU A 113 36.01 -26.55 16.68
CA LEU A 113 34.99 -27.51 17.12
C LEU A 113 34.02 -27.89 16.00
N ALA A 114 33.54 -26.91 15.24
CA ALA A 114 32.64 -27.15 14.12
C ALA A 114 33.30 -27.96 12.99
N ARG A 115 34.57 -27.70 12.69
CA ARG A 115 35.33 -28.50 11.72
C ARG A 115 35.53 -29.94 12.19
N ALA A 116 35.96 -30.13 13.44
CA ALA A 116 36.12 -31.48 14.02
C ALA A 116 34.80 -32.26 14.04
N TRP A 117 33.69 -31.61 14.38
CA TRP A 117 32.35 -32.20 14.30
C TRP A 117 32.00 -32.61 12.87
N LEU A 118 32.19 -31.73 11.87
CA LEU A 118 31.86 -32.04 10.48
C LEU A 118 32.70 -33.19 9.93
N ASP A 119 33.98 -33.28 10.30
CA ASP A 119 34.87 -34.37 9.90
C ASP A 119 34.42 -35.71 10.50
N ASP A 120 34.11 -35.74 11.80
CA ASP A 120 33.58 -36.92 12.48
C ASP A 120 32.21 -37.33 11.92
N TRP A 121 31.29 -36.37 11.77
CA TRP A 121 29.95 -36.59 11.22
C TRP A 121 30.00 -37.16 9.80
N GLY A 122 30.86 -36.58 8.95
CA GLY A 122 31.08 -37.04 7.59
C GLY A 122 31.67 -38.45 7.51
N SER A 123 32.52 -38.83 8.48
CA SER A 123 33.07 -40.18 8.54
C SER A 123 32.04 -41.25 8.94
N ARG A 124 31.07 -40.89 9.79
CA ARG A 124 30.05 -41.81 10.31
C ARG A 124 28.79 -41.87 9.43
N THR A 125 28.58 -40.86 8.59
CA THR A 125 27.33 -40.68 7.85
C THR A 125 27.60 -40.66 6.35
N HIS A 126 27.16 -41.71 5.64
CA HIS A 126 27.29 -41.78 4.17
C HIS A 126 26.00 -41.45 3.42
N GLN A 127 24.89 -41.20 4.13
CA GLN A 127 23.61 -40.83 3.53
C GLN A 127 23.58 -39.33 3.18
N PRO A 128 23.34 -38.93 1.92
CA PRO A 128 23.40 -37.54 1.50
C PRO A 128 22.48 -36.59 2.29
N TRP A 129 21.26 -37.02 2.63
CA TRP A 129 20.32 -36.19 3.39
C TRP A 129 20.75 -35.98 4.84
N ARG A 130 21.41 -36.96 5.47
CA ARG A 130 21.95 -36.80 6.83
C ARG A 130 23.25 -36.00 6.86
N LEU A 131 24.06 -36.07 5.80
CA LEU A 131 25.22 -35.18 5.66
C LEU A 131 24.80 -33.71 5.65
N ARG A 132 23.68 -33.40 4.99
CA ARG A 132 23.09 -32.06 4.97
C ARG A 132 22.75 -31.55 6.38
N ASP A 133 22.20 -32.38 7.27
CA ASP A 133 21.86 -31.96 8.64
C ASP A 133 23.07 -31.42 9.41
N GLY A 134 24.24 -32.06 9.22
CA GLY A 134 25.50 -31.60 9.83
C GLY A 134 25.96 -30.24 9.32
N TYR A 135 25.86 -30.01 8.00
CA TYR A 135 26.17 -28.71 7.41
C TYR A 135 25.17 -27.63 7.85
N ASP A 136 23.87 -27.96 7.92
CA ASP A 136 22.82 -27.05 8.36
C ASP A 136 23.00 -26.62 9.82
N LEU A 137 23.47 -27.51 10.72
CA LEU A 137 23.83 -27.14 12.08
C LEU A 137 24.87 -26.01 12.09
N VAL A 138 25.98 -26.19 11.39
CA VAL A 138 27.09 -25.21 11.39
C VAL A 138 26.65 -23.90 10.77
N LEU A 139 26.02 -23.96 9.60
CA LEU A 139 25.67 -22.78 8.83
C LEU A 139 24.54 -21.95 9.46
N ARG A 140 23.52 -22.60 10.05
CA ARG A 140 22.38 -21.90 10.67
C ARG A 140 22.66 -21.49 12.10
N GLN A 141 23.34 -22.34 12.88
CA GLN A 141 23.41 -22.13 14.33
C GLN A 141 24.78 -21.61 14.77
N VAL A 142 25.87 -22.15 14.24
CA VAL A 142 27.23 -21.76 14.65
C VAL A 142 27.70 -20.50 13.93
N PHE A 143 27.47 -20.38 12.62
CA PHE A 143 28.06 -19.33 11.80
C PHE A 143 27.71 -17.90 12.27
N GLY A 144 26.49 -17.70 12.79
CA GLY A 144 26.01 -16.40 13.28
C GLY A 144 26.79 -15.83 14.46
N VAL A 145 27.57 -16.66 15.16
CA VAL A 145 28.40 -16.23 16.31
C VAL A 145 29.89 -16.12 15.99
N LEU A 146 30.34 -16.51 14.79
CA LEU A 146 31.77 -16.55 14.44
C LEU A 146 32.38 -15.18 14.13
N GLY A 147 31.60 -14.11 13.99
CA GLY A 147 32.17 -12.79 13.70
C GLY A 147 32.34 -11.95 14.96
N HIS A 148 33.46 -11.24 15.07
CA HIS A 148 33.72 -10.24 16.10
C HIS A 148 34.17 -8.91 15.46
N GLU A 149 34.16 -7.86 16.26
CA GLU A 149 34.64 -6.54 15.84
C GLU A 149 36.18 -6.56 15.69
N GLY A 150 36.70 -5.85 14.69
CA GLY A 150 38.14 -5.79 14.42
C GLY A 150 38.72 -7.00 13.68
N MET A 151 37.88 -7.92 13.21
CA MET A 151 38.30 -9.03 12.37
C MET A 151 38.89 -8.50 11.04
N SER A 152 40.00 -9.08 10.59
CA SER A 152 40.60 -8.68 9.32
C SER A 152 39.74 -9.11 8.13
N SER A 153 39.81 -8.36 7.04
CA SER A 153 39.16 -8.72 5.77
C SER A 153 39.46 -10.15 5.33
N ALA A 154 40.71 -10.61 5.50
CA ALA A 154 41.13 -11.95 5.10
C ALA A 154 40.42 -13.05 5.91
N GLU A 155 40.25 -12.84 7.22
CA GLU A 155 39.52 -13.78 8.09
C GLU A 155 38.04 -13.82 7.75
N ILE A 156 37.42 -12.65 7.55
CA ILE A 156 36.00 -12.56 7.15
C ILE A 156 35.77 -13.28 5.81
N ILE A 157 36.60 -12.99 4.81
CA ILE A 157 36.55 -13.66 3.50
C ILE A 157 36.73 -15.17 3.65
N GLY A 158 37.65 -15.62 4.50
CA GLY A 158 37.86 -17.03 4.81
C GLY A 158 36.61 -17.70 5.38
N LEU A 159 35.91 -17.06 6.31
CA LEU A 159 34.64 -17.55 6.86
C LEU A 159 33.54 -17.61 5.80
N LEU A 160 33.39 -16.58 4.97
CA LEU A 160 32.38 -16.55 3.91
C LEU A 160 32.63 -17.64 2.86
N ARG A 161 33.89 -17.87 2.47
CA ARG A 161 34.27 -18.98 1.58
C ARG A 161 33.98 -20.33 2.21
N TRP A 162 34.31 -20.51 3.48
CA TRP A 162 33.98 -21.74 4.19
C TRP A 162 32.47 -21.99 4.23
N ALA A 163 31.65 -20.96 4.48
CA ALA A 163 30.19 -21.10 4.41
C ALA A 163 29.72 -21.58 3.03
N ARG A 164 30.28 -21.02 1.95
CA ARG A 164 29.96 -21.43 0.58
C ARG A 164 30.38 -22.88 0.29
N GLU A 165 31.56 -23.30 0.75
CA GLU A 165 32.01 -24.69 0.65
C GLU A 165 31.04 -25.64 1.35
N LEU A 166 30.59 -25.30 2.56
CA LEU A 166 29.61 -26.10 3.29
C LEU A 166 28.26 -26.14 2.58
N SER A 167 27.78 -25.01 2.03
CA SER A 167 26.55 -24.98 1.25
C SER A 167 26.62 -25.88 0.01
N ALA A 168 27.75 -25.85 -0.71
CA ALA A 168 27.97 -26.72 -1.86
C ALA A 168 27.97 -28.20 -1.45
N LYS A 169 28.64 -28.56 -0.34
CA LYS A 169 28.65 -29.93 0.20
C LYS A 169 27.26 -30.40 0.66
N ALA A 170 26.40 -29.47 1.09
CA ALA A 170 25.00 -29.76 1.43
C ALA A 170 24.08 -29.95 0.20
N GLY A 171 24.62 -29.87 -1.03
CA GLY A 171 23.86 -30.02 -2.26
C GLY A 171 22.99 -28.82 -2.60
N ILE A 172 23.29 -27.65 -2.01
CA ILE A 172 22.54 -26.41 -2.27
C ILE A 172 23.05 -25.82 -3.58
N ALA A 173 22.16 -25.72 -4.57
CA ALA A 173 22.50 -25.15 -5.86
C ALA A 173 22.94 -23.67 -5.73
N PRO A 174 23.88 -23.21 -6.57
CA PRO A 174 24.21 -21.79 -6.68
C PRO A 174 22.93 -20.97 -6.97
N GLY A 175 22.56 -20.08 -6.04
CA GLY A 175 21.34 -19.25 -6.15
C GLY A 175 20.08 -19.84 -5.50
N ALA A 176 20.12 -21.04 -4.94
CA ALA A 176 19.07 -21.50 -4.02
C ALA A 176 19.09 -20.64 -2.74
N GLN A 177 17.90 -20.38 -2.18
CA GLN A 177 17.81 -19.69 -0.90
C GLN A 177 18.44 -20.56 0.19
N TYR A 178 19.26 -19.93 1.02
CA TYR A 178 19.91 -20.59 2.11
C TYR A 178 19.96 -19.71 3.36
N TYR A 179 19.65 -20.30 4.51
CA TYR A 179 19.68 -19.60 5.79
C TYR A 179 21.09 -19.66 6.37
N CYS A 180 21.86 -18.59 6.17
CA CYS A 180 23.13 -18.36 6.85
C CYS A 180 23.17 -16.93 7.42
N HIS A 181 23.62 -16.81 8.67
CA HIS A 181 23.68 -15.53 9.39
C HIS A 181 25.02 -14.83 9.18
N TRP A 182 25.32 -14.41 7.94
CA TRP A 182 26.57 -13.71 7.61
C TRP A 182 26.46 -12.18 7.58
N GLN A 183 25.28 -11.59 7.86
CA GLN A 183 25.05 -10.15 7.67
C GLN A 183 26.04 -9.29 8.46
N HIS A 184 26.37 -9.68 9.70
CA HIS A 184 27.34 -8.94 10.53
C HIS A 184 28.77 -8.97 9.96
N LEU A 185 29.14 -10.04 9.24
CA LEU A 185 30.43 -10.12 8.55
C LEU A 185 30.46 -9.17 7.34
N LEU A 186 29.38 -9.16 6.54
CA LEU A 186 29.27 -8.27 5.38
C LEU A 186 29.34 -6.79 5.76
N HIS A 187 28.88 -6.43 6.97
CA HIS A 187 28.95 -5.05 7.46
C HIS A 187 30.37 -4.56 7.70
N GLN A 188 31.30 -5.46 8.02
CA GLN A 188 32.70 -5.12 8.33
C GLN A 188 33.58 -5.02 7.07
N LEU A 189 33.15 -5.59 5.95
CA LEU A 189 33.92 -5.55 4.71
C LEU A 189 33.73 -4.22 3.93
N PRO A 190 34.81 -3.68 3.35
CA PRO A 190 34.74 -2.58 2.38
C PRO A 190 34.12 -3.03 1.06
N GLU A 191 33.59 -2.07 0.30
CA GLU A 191 32.87 -2.34 -0.97
C GLU A 191 33.68 -3.12 -2.02
N PRO A 192 34.99 -2.84 -2.26
CA PRO A 192 35.76 -3.59 -3.25
C PRO A 192 35.86 -5.09 -2.94
N GLU A 193 36.00 -5.44 -1.66
CA GLU A 193 36.08 -6.83 -1.22
C GLU A 193 34.74 -7.53 -1.28
N LEU A 194 33.65 -6.80 -0.97
CA LEU A 194 32.29 -7.29 -1.16
C LEU A 194 31.98 -7.56 -2.64
N LEU A 195 32.43 -6.68 -3.54
CA LEU A 195 32.30 -6.90 -4.97
C LEU A 195 33.09 -8.14 -5.43
N ALA A 196 34.33 -8.29 -4.97
CA ALA A 196 35.13 -9.48 -5.27
C ALA A 196 34.45 -10.77 -4.78
N MET A 197 33.88 -10.77 -3.57
CA MET A 197 33.12 -11.90 -3.03
C MET A 197 31.85 -12.20 -3.81
N ALA A 198 31.13 -11.16 -4.27
CA ALA A 198 29.95 -11.35 -5.12
C ALA A 198 30.32 -11.94 -6.49
N ILE A 199 31.43 -11.49 -7.10
CA ILE A 199 31.95 -12.07 -8.34
C ILE A 199 32.33 -13.54 -8.13
N GLU A 200 33.04 -13.85 -7.05
CA GLU A 200 33.44 -15.22 -6.71
C GLU A 200 32.22 -16.14 -6.47
N ASP A 201 31.14 -15.58 -5.95
CA ASP A 201 29.86 -16.27 -5.72
C ASP A 201 29.04 -16.50 -6.99
N GLY A 202 29.34 -15.80 -8.09
CA GLY A 202 28.75 -16.07 -9.40
C GLY A 202 27.26 -15.75 -9.50
N GLY A 203 26.77 -14.78 -8.72
CA GLY A 203 25.34 -14.41 -8.69
C GLY A 203 24.46 -15.28 -7.80
N GLY A 204 25.06 -16.05 -6.88
CA GLY A 204 24.35 -16.86 -5.88
C GLY A 204 23.67 -16.08 -4.75
N GLN A 205 23.34 -16.76 -3.65
CA GLN A 205 22.68 -16.13 -2.49
C GLN A 205 23.56 -15.05 -1.84
N LEU A 206 24.86 -15.31 -1.68
CA LEU A 206 25.77 -14.34 -1.06
C LEU A 206 25.85 -13.06 -1.90
N SER A 207 25.95 -13.19 -3.22
CA SER A 207 25.91 -12.06 -4.15
C SER A 207 24.67 -11.18 -3.93
N ARG A 208 23.50 -11.81 -3.80
CA ARG A 208 22.22 -11.11 -3.57
C ARG A 208 22.20 -10.40 -2.23
N ASP A 209 22.65 -11.05 -1.16
CA ASP A 209 22.70 -10.46 0.18
C ASP A 209 23.68 -9.29 0.25
N ILE A 210 24.82 -9.40 -0.45
CA ILE A 210 25.77 -8.31 -0.59
C ILE A 210 25.13 -7.12 -1.30
N VAL A 211 24.46 -7.34 -2.43
CA VAL A 211 23.78 -6.27 -3.18
C VAL A 211 22.66 -5.62 -2.34
N GLN A 212 21.87 -6.41 -1.61
CA GLN A 212 20.84 -5.90 -0.70
C GLN A 212 21.45 -5.02 0.41
N ARG A 213 22.59 -5.43 0.99
CA ARG A 213 23.33 -4.64 1.97
C ARG A 213 23.87 -3.34 1.37
N GLN A 214 24.29 -3.35 0.10
CA GLN A 214 24.80 -2.16 -0.58
C GLN A 214 23.71 -1.16 -0.94
N LEU A 215 22.48 -1.60 -1.21
CA LEU A 215 21.38 -0.74 -1.66
C LEU A 215 21.20 0.56 -0.84
N PRO A 216 21.06 0.54 0.49
CA PRO A 216 20.94 1.78 1.27
C PRO A 216 22.18 2.67 1.17
N LEU A 217 23.39 2.09 1.07
CA LEU A 217 24.64 2.84 0.94
C LEU A 217 24.81 3.46 -0.45
N GLN A 218 24.32 2.82 -1.50
CA GLN A 218 24.34 3.41 -2.84
C GLN A 218 23.40 4.60 -2.93
N ARG A 219 22.27 4.56 -2.23
CA ARG A 219 21.31 5.68 -2.21
C ARG A 219 21.81 6.94 -1.52
N THR A 220 22.84 6.86 -0.69
CA THR A 220 23.51 8.06 -0.13
C THR A 220 24.45 8.73 -1.11
N ARG A 221 24.78 8.08 -2.24
CA ARG A 221 25.63 8.64 -3.29
C ARG A 221 24.78 9.41 -4.32
N PRO A 222 25.38 10.39 -5.03
CA PRO A 222 24.73 11.04 -6.16
C PRO A 222 24.32 10.01 -7.24
N ALA A 223 23.12 10.15 -7.83
CA ALA A 223 22.56 9.21 -8.81
C ALA A 223 23.57 8.73 -9.88
N GLY A 224 24.34 9.64 -10.48
CA GLY A 224 25.30 9.31 -11.54
C GLY A 224 26.50 8.45 -11.10
N GLN A 225 26.75 8.33 -9.80
CA GLN A 225 27.84 7.52 -9.23
C GLN A 225 27.36 6.20 -8.64
N ARG A 226 26.03 6.04 -8.46
CA ARG A 226 25.46 4.81 -7.88
C ARG A 226 25.81 3.62 -8.74
N TRP A 227 26.22 2.54 -8.07
CA TRP A 227 26.51 1.25 -8.70
C TRP A 227 27.58 1.27 -9.81
N ALA A 228 28.37 2.35 -9.94
CA ALA A 228 29.36 2.48 -11.01
C ALA A 228 30.38 1.31 -10.99
N LEU A 229 30.86 0.93 -9.80
CA LEU A 229 31.77 -0.21 -9.60
C LEU A 229 31.13 -1.57 -9.88
N TRP A 230 29.79 -1.66 -9.81
CA TRP A 230 29.04 -2.91 -9.92
C TRP A 230 28.53 -3.20 -11.33
N ARG A 231 28.77 -2.29 -12.30
CA ARG A 231 28.23 -2.39 -13.66
C ARG A 231 28.65 -3.68 -14.35
N ASP A 232 29.94 -4.01 -14.32
CA ASP A 232 30.48 -5.21 -14.98
C ASP A 232 29.95 -6.49 -14.32
N PHE A 233 29.83 -6.48 -12.99
CA PHE A 233 29.21 -7.57 -12.24
C PHE A 233 27.77 -7.81 -12.68
N PHE A 234 26.94 -6.77 -12.80
CA PHE A 234 25.56 -6.92 -13.24
C PHE A 234 25.42 -7.31 -14.72
N ALA A 235 26.35 -6.88 -15.58
CA ALA A 235 26.41 -7.32 -16.96
C ALA A 235 26.73 -8.83 -17.05
N GLN A 236 27.62 -9.33 -16.18
CA GLN A 236 27.96 -10.75 -16.10
C GLN A 236 26.85 -11.59 -15.46
N PHE A 237 26.15 -11.06 -14.45
CA PHE A 237 25.13 -11.78 -13.68
C PHE A 237 23.76 -11.06 -13.65
N PRO A 238 23.07 -10.91 -14.81
CA PRO A 238 21.84 -10.13 -14.90
C PRO A 238 20.67 -10.71 -14.07
N ALA A 239 20.68 -12.01 -13.80
CA ALA A 239 19.67 -12.68 -12.98
C ALA A 239 19.60 -12.14 -11.53
N VAL A 240 20.71 -11.59 -11.01
CA VAL A 240 20.75 -10.97 -9.69
C VAL A 240 19.79 -9.77 -9.64
N LEU A 241 19.80 -8.93 -10.68
CA LEU A 241 18.93 -7.75 -10.75
C LEU A 241 17.46 -8.13 -10.96
N ASP A 242 17.19 -9.17 -11.76
CA ASP A 242 15.83 -9.63 -12.03
C ASP A 242 15.14 -10.17 -10.76
N GLN A 243 15.90 -10.83 -9.89
CA GLN A 243 15.38 -11.38 -8.64
C GLN A 243 15.25 -10.31 -7.54
N LEU A 244 16.20 -9.38 -7.46
CA LEU A 244 16.19 -8.33 -6.44
C LEU A 244 15.22 -7.18 -6.76
N ARG A 245 14.84 -6.99 -8.02
CA ARG A 245 13.86 -5.96 -8.45
C ARG A 245 14.21 -4.58 -7.92
N LEU A 246 15.48 -4.17 -8.09
CA LEU A 246 15.99 -2.90 -7.59
C LEU A 246 15.43 -1.73 -8.43
N PRO A 247 14.69 -0.78 -7.83
CA PRO A 247 14.13 0.37 -8.54
C PRO A 247 15.20 1.47 -8.74
N GLU A 248 16.27 1.14 -9.46
CA GLU A 248 17.42 2.03 -9.71
C GLU A 248 17.51 2.34 -11.22
N PRO A 249 17.22 3.58 -11.66
CA PRO A 249 17.13 3.93 -13.09
C PRO A 249 18.37 3.57 -13.92
N VAL A 250 19.57 3.72 -13.34
CA VAL A 250 20.84 3.35 -14.01
C VAL A 250 20.94 1.85 -14.31
N LEU A 251 20.46 1.00 -13.40
CA LEU A 251 20.48 -0.45 -13.55
C LEU A 251 19.35 -0.95 -14.46
N ILE A 252 18.21 -0.25 -14.46
CA ILE A 252 17.10 -0.52 -15.38
C ILE A 252 17.53 -0.19 -16.82
N ALA A 253 18.09 1.01 -17.02
CA ALA A 253 18.53 1.49 -18.34
C ALA A 253 19.55 0.54 -18.99
N SER A 254 20.49 -0.03 -18.21
CA SER A 254 21.50 -0.97 -18.72
C SER A 254 20.92 -2.26 -19.35
N ARG A 255 19.66 -2.60 -19.06
CA ARG A 255 19.00 -3.84 -19.51
C ARG A 255 17.83 -3.57 -20.47
N TRP A 256 17.44 -2.31 -20.66
CA TRP A 256 16.19 -1.95 -21.32
C TRP A 256 16.15 -2.37 -22.80
N GLU A 257 17.23 -2.10 -23.53
CA GLU A 257 17.32 -2.34 -24.97
C GLU A 257 17.34 -3.84 -25.31
N THR A 258 17.99 -4.65 -24.48
CA THR A 258 18.16 -6.10 -24.69
C THR A 258 17.06 -6.94 -24.05
N ALA A 259 16.15 -6.33 -23.29
CA ALA A 259 15.03 -7.04 -22.67
C ALA A 259 14.02 -7.55 -23.72
N ASP A 260 13.46 -8.74 -23.47
CA ASP A 260 12.25 -9.18 -24.16
C ASP A 260 11.00 -8.47 -23.61
N ALA A 261 9.83 -8.75 -24.18
CA ALA A 261 8.58 -8.09 -23.77
C ALA A 261 8.21 -8.35 -22.30
N ALA A 262 8.41 -9.57 -21.80
CA ALA A 262 8.05 -9.94 -20.44
C ALA A 262 8.97 -9.26 -19.42
N ARG A 263 10.28 -9.28 -19.66
CA ARG A 263 11.27 -8.59 -18.83
C ARG A 263 11.08 -7.07 -18.91
N ARG A 264 10.76 -6.51 -20.08
CA ARG A 264 10.51 -5.07 -20.23
C ARG A 264 9.31 -4.60 -19.40
N ASP A 265 8.27 -5.42 -19.24
CA ASP A 265 7.16 -5.10 -18.35
C ASP A 265 7.59 -5.04 -16.87
N LEU A 266 8.40 -5.99 -16.41
CA LEU A 266 8.94 -5.98 -15.04
C LEU A 266 9.86 -4.77 -14.79
N LEU A 267 10.71 -4.45 -15.77
CA LEU A 267 11.57 -3.26 -15.72
C LEU A 267 10.75 -1.97 -15.70
N ALA A 268 9.65 -1.91 -16.45
CA ALA A 268 8.74 -0.77 -16.46
C ALA A 268 8.04 -0.58 -15.11
N GLN A 269 7.69 -1.68 -14.42
CA GLN A 269 7.16 -1.63 -13.06
C GLN A 269 8.17 -1.04 -12.08
N ASP A 270 9.43 -1.48 -12.15
CA ASP A 270 10.49 -0.99 -11.26
C ASP A 270 10.83 0.47 -11.57
N LEU A 271 10.81 0.85 -12.85
CA LEU A 271 10.98 2.23 -13.30
C LEU A 271 9.84 3.12 -12.79
N PHE A 272 8.59 2.66 -12.89
CA PHE A 272 7.43 3.38 -12.36
C PHE A 272 7.59 3.64 -10.86
N LYS A 273 8.01 2.64 -10.08
CA LYS A 273 8.32 2.83 -8.65
C LYS A 273 9.46 3.83 -8.44
N ALA A 274 10.55 3.71 -9.19
CA ALA A 274 11.69 4.63 -9.08
C ALA A 274 11.25 6.08 -9.33
N LEU A 275 10.43 6.32 -10.36
CA LEU A 275 9.85 7.63 -10.66
C LEU A 275 9.02 8.14 -9.48
N CYS A 276 8.10 7.33 -8.97
CA CYS A 276 7.20 7.69 -7.86
C CYS A 276 7.93 8.10 -6.57
N PHE A 277 9.16 7.63 -6.34
CA PHE A 277 9.93 7.88 -5.12
C PHE A 277 11.26 8.61 -5.35
N ALA A 278 11.47 9.17 -6.56
CA ALA A 278 12.70 9.86 -6.89
C ALA A 278 12.86 11.18 -6.12
N SER A 279 14.06 11.42 -5.58
CA SER A 279 14.43 12.69 -4.95
C SER A 279 14.55 13.81 -6.00
N ASP A 280 14.42 15.08 -5.57
CA ASP A 280 14.62 16.22 -6.47
C ASP A 280 16.06 16.33 -6.97
N ASP A 281 17.03 15.97 -6.12
CA ASP A 281 18.46 16.02 -6.42
C ASP A 281 18.88 15.00 -7.49
N ASP A 282 18.25 13.81 -7.49
CA ASP A 282 18.56 12.74 -8.44
C ASP A 282 17.86 12.92 -9.79
N TRP A 283 16.75 13.67 -9.81
CA TRP A 283 15.88 13.76 -10.98
C TRP A 283 16.57 14.21 -12.28
N PRO A 284 17.45 15.23 -12.29
CA PRO A 284 18.12 15.64 -13.53
C PRO A 284 18.89 14.51 -14.20
N HIS A 285 19.51 13.61 -13.42
CA HIS A 285 20.21 12.44 -13.94
C HIS A 285 19.24 11.37 -14.42
N ASP A 286 18.28 10.99 -13.57
CA ASP A 286 17.33 9.92 -13.85
C ASP A 286 16.44 10.25 -15.06
N ARG A 287 16.10 11.54 -15.26
CA ARG A 287 15.33 12.01 -16.41
C ARG A 287 15.97 11.64 -17.73
N VAL A 288 17.28 11.81 -17.87
CA VAL A 288 18.02 11.50 -19.12
C VAL A 288 17.94 10.01 -19.44
N LEU A 289 18.02 9.16 -18.42
CA LEU A 289 17.91 7.71 -18.58
C LEU A 289 16.49 7.31 -18.98
N VAL A 290 15.47 7.88 -18.32
CA VAL A 290 14.07 7.58 -18.62
C VAL A 290 13.68 8.06 -20.03
N GLU A 291 14.11 9.25 -20.42
CA GLU A 291 13.89 9.77 -21.77
C GLU A 291 14.46 8.85 -22.84
N ARG A 292 15.67 8.32 -22.62
CA ARG A 292 16.26 7.34 -23.53
C ARG A 292 15.42 6.06 -23.62
N MET A 293 15.00 5.50 -22.48
CA MET A 293 14.17 4.29 -22.46
C MET A 293 12.82 4.49 -23.17
N LEU A 294 12.20 5.66 -22.99
CA LEU A 294 10.95 6.03 -23.64
C LEU A 294 11.08 6.24 -25.15
N GLN A 295 12.24 6.68 -25.63
CA GLN A 295 12.54 6.76 -27.06
C GLN A 295 12.62 5.37 -27.70
N THR A 296 13.10 4.36 -26.96
CA THR A 296 13.17 2.97 -27.43
C THR A 296 11.79 2.30 -27.43
N ASP A 297 11.08 2.33 -26.30
CA ASP A 297 9.74 1.75 -26.17
C ASP A 297 9.01 2.34 -24.95
N ALA A 298 7.97 3.15 -25.17
CA ALA A 298 7.20 3.75 -24.08
C ALA A 298 6.02 2.87 -23.61
N ALA A 299 5.61 1.86 -24.37
CA ALA A 299 4.33 1.19 -24.18
C ALA A 299 4.19 0.50 -22.80
N PRO A 300 5.21 -0.23 -22.30
CA PRO A 300 5.13 -0.90 -21.00
C PRO A 300 4.96 0.10 -19.85
N LEU A 301 5.73 1.19 -19.85
CA LEU A 301 5.61 2.21 -18.80
C LEU A 301 4.25 2.91 -18.85
N VAL A 302 3.74 3.22 -20.05
CA VAL A 302 2.42 3.82 -20.23
C VAL A 302 1.29 2.91 -19.73
N ALA A 303 1.45 1.58 -19.83
CA ALA A 303 0.48 0.63 -19.28
C ALA A 303 0.42 0.72 -17.75
N TRP A 304 1.57 0.83 -17.08
CA TRP A 304 1.64 1.04 -15.63
C TRP A 304 1.01 2.37 -15.20
N PHE A 305 1.30 3.47 -15.91
CA PHE A 305 0.64 4.76 -15.66
C PHE A 305 -0.88 4.69 -15.85
N LYS A 306 -1.38 3.96 -16.85
CA LYS A 306 -2.81 3.74 -17.06
C LYS A 306 -3.44 2.96 -15.89
N GLN A 307 -2.78 1.92 -15.41
CA GLN A 307 -3.33 1.03 -14.39
C GLN A 307 -3.23 1.62 -12.97
N LEU A 308 -2.09 2.22 -12.63
CA LEU A 308 -1.77 2.65 -11.26
C LEU A 308 -1.58 4.15 -11.09
N GLY A 309 -1.68 4.94 -12.17
CA GLY A 309 -1.38 6.37 -12.13
C GLY A 309 -2.19 7.14 -11.08
N HIS A 310 -3.45 6.77 -10.90
CA HIS A 310 -4.36 7.36 -9.91
C HIS A 310 -3.99 7.07 -8.45
N LEU A 311 -3.15 6.06 -8.18
CA LEU A 311 -2.77 5.67 -6.81
C LEU A 311 -1.37 6.13 -6.42
N ALA A 312 -0.46 6.28 -7.38
CA ALA A 312 0.97 6.30 -7.09
C ALA A 312 1.73 7.53 -7.63
N ILE A 313 1.14 8.33 -8.52
CA ILE A 313 1.81 9.55 -9.01
C ILE A 313 1.67 10.63 -7.94
N ASN A 314 2.77 11.03 -7.31
CA ASN A 314 2.81 12.17 -6.40
C ASN A 314 2.91 13.53 -7.16
N PRO A 315 2.72 14.68 -6.50
CA PRO A 315 2.76 15.99 -7.15
C PRO A 315 4.08 16.32 -7.86
N ALA A 316 5.21 16.03 -7.21
CA ALA A 316 6.53 16.31 -7.78
C ALA A 316 6.75 15.50 -9.06
N VAL A 317 6.33 14.23 -9.06
CA VAL A 317 6.42 13.34 -10.23
C VAL A 317 5.49 13.83 -11.33
N ALA A 318 4.26 14.25 -11.02
CA ALA A 318 3.36 14.81 -12.01
C ALA A 318 3.95 16.05 -12.70
N GLN A 319 4.52 16.97 -11.91
CA GLN A 319 5.19 18.17 -12.42
C GLN A 319 6.39 17.82 -13.31
N ARG A 320 7.25 16.91 -12.86
CA ARG A 320 8.42 16.46 -13.63
C ARG A 320 8.06 15.79 -14.96
N LEU A 321 7.04 14.94 -14.96
CA LEU A 321 6.51 14.28 -16.16
C LEU A 321 5.95 15.30 -17.16
N TRP A 322 5.33 16.36 -16.64
CA TRP A 322 4.83 17.47 -17.42
C TRP A 322 5.97 18.32 -18.02
N ASP A 323 6.92 18.75 -17.20
CA ASP A 323 8.06 19.59 -17.61
C ASP A 323 8.92 18.91 -18.67
N ALA A 324 9.13 17.60 -18.53
CA ALA A 324 9.86 16.79 -19.50
C ALA A 324 9.05 16.51 -20.79
N ARG A 325 7.77 16.94 -20.84
CA ARG A 325 6.86 16.78 -21.98
C ARG A 325 6.77 15.33 -22.48
N TRP A 326 6.69 14.37 -21.56
CA TRP A 326 6.56 12.95 -21.91
C TRP A 326 5.17 12.62 -22.46
N ARG A 327 4.95 12.98 -23.73
CA ARG A 327 3.66 12.92 -24.43
C ARG A 327 2.86 11.63 -24.22
N PRO A 328 3.48 10.41 -24.22
CA PRO A 328 2.73 9.17 -24.02
C PRO A 328 2.06 9.06 -22.64
N CYS A 329 2.64 9.70 -21.61
CA CYS A 329 2.15 9.67 -20.23
C CYS A 329 1.22 10.85 -19.89
N CYS A 330 1.31 11.97 -20.61
CA CYS A 330 0.57 13.20 -20.30
C CYS A 330 -0.95 13.00 -20.18
N ARG A 331 -1.56 12.11 -20.98
CA ARG A 331 -3.00 11.84 -20.92
C ARG A 331 -3.47 11.22 -19.59
N TRP A 332 -2.55 10.66 -18.81
CA TRP A 332 -2.83 10.02 -17.52
C TRP A 332 -2.54 10.94 -16.33
N LEU A 333 -1.85 12.07 -16.56
CA LEU A 333 -1.50 13.02 -15.49
C LEU A 333 -2.72 13.74 -14.93
N LEU A 334 -3.62 14.23 -15.78
CA LEU A 334 -4.80 14.99 -15.33
C LEU A 334 -5.73 14.12 -14.45
N PRO A 335 -6.09 12.88 -14.81
CA PRO A 335 -6.83 11.99 -13.92
C PRO A 335 -6.12 11.77 -12.57
N ALA A 336 -4.80 11.52 -12.58
CA ALA A 336 -4.04 11.30 -11.35
C ALA A 336 -4.00 12.54 -10.45
N CYS A 337 -3.80 13.73 -11.02
CA CYS A 337 -3.82 14.98 -10.26
C CYS A 337 -5.21 15.27 -9.68
N ALA A 338 -6.27 14.97 -10.44
CA ALA A 338 -7.65 15.13 -10.00
C ALA A 338 -7.97 14.22 -8.81
N ASP A 339 -7.57 12.94 -8.87
CA ASP A 339 -7.72 12.01 -7.76
C ASP A 339 -6.85 12.41 -6.55
N GLY A 340 -5.64 12.89 -6.78
CA GLY A 340 -4.75 13.42 -5.72
C GLY A 340 -5.34 14.63 -4.98
N CYS A 341 -6.20 15.42 -5.62
CA CYS A 341 -6.90 16.55 -4.99
C CYS A 341 -8.01 16.13 -4.00
N LYS A 342 -8.29 14.82 -3.88
CA LYS A 342 -9.28 14.27 -2.93
C LYS A 342 -8.91 14.62 -1.49
N HIS A 343 -7.63 14.60 -1.15
CA HIS A 343 -7.13 14.91 0.18
C HIS A 343 -6.65 16.37 0.23
N GLU A 344 -7.09 17.11 1.25
CA GLU A 344 -6.75 18.53 1.40
C GLU A 344 -5.25 18.77 1.58
N SER A 345 -4.55 17.85 2.25
CA SER A 345 -3.09 17.89 2.46
C SER A 345 -2.31 17.92 1.15
N ASP A 346 -2.79 17.23 0.11
CA ASP A 346 -2.04 17.00 -1.13
C ASP A 346 -2.50 17.92 -2.26
N ARG A 347 -3.68 18.53 -2.10
CA ARG A 347 -4.31 19.42 -3.09
C ARG A 347 -3.38 20.55 -3.54
N ALA A 348 -2.66 21.17 -2.60
CA ALA A 348 -1.75 22.27 -2.90
C ALA A 348 -0.61 21.87 -3.86
N GLY A 349 -0.22 20.59 -3.86
CA GLY A 349 0.78 20.05 -4.78
C GLY A 349 0.21 19.71 -6.16
N TYR A 350 -0.95 19.06 -6.23
CA TYR A 350 -1.52 18.61 -7.51
C TYR A 350 -2.21 19.71 -8.31
N ALA A 351 -2.84 20.68 -7.64
CA ALA A 351 -3.61 21.71 -8.31
C ALA A 351 -2.79 22.53 -9.32
N PRO A 352 -1.57 23.01 -9.01
CA PRO A 352 -0.74 23.74 -9.98
C PRO A 352 -0.42 22.94 -11.24
N VAL A 353 -0.16 21.63 -11.10
CA VAL A 353 0.11 20.74 -12.24
C VAL A 353 -1.14 20.58 -13.10
N ALA A 354 -2.29 20.33 -12.47
CA ALA A 354 -3.57 20.20 -13.17
C ALA A 354 -3.97 21.49 -13.89
N GLU A 355 -3.75 22.66 -13.28
CA GLU A 355 -4.00 23.95 -13.91
C GLU A 355 -3.13 24.17 -15.15
N THR A 356 -1.84 23.81 -15.07
CA THR A 356 -0.91 23.95 -16.19
C THR A 356 -1.32 23.03 -17.35
N LEU A 357 -1.71 21.79 -17.04
CA LEU A 357 -2.26 20.84 -18.00
C LEU A 357 -3.53 21.38 -18.67
N LEU A 358 -4.45 21.94 -17.89
CA LEU A 358 -5.73 22.46 -18.39
C LEU A 358 -5.57 23.78 -19.17
N ALA A 359 -4.55 24.57 -18.87
CA ALA A 359 -4.22 25.76 -19.64
C ALA A 359 -3.74 25.40 -21.06
N ASP A 360 -2.93 24.36 -21.19
CA ASP A 360 -2.45 23.87 -22.50
C ASP A 360 -3.50 23.02 -23.23
N ARG A 361 -4.26 22.21 -22.49
CA ARG A 361 -5.18 21.20 -23.03
C ARG A 361 -6.55 21.23 -22.34
N PRO A 362 -7.33 22.32 -22.51
CA PRO A 362 -8.61 22.50 -21.81
C PRO A 362 -9.65 21.41 -22.14
N GLY A 363 -9.56 20.80 -23.33
CA GLY A 363 -10.46 19.73 -23.75
C GLY A 363 -10.31 18.42 -22.98
N ASP A 364 -9.19 18.19 -22.29
CA ASP A 364 -8.98 16.95 -21.51
C ASP A 364 -9.87 16.90 -20.25
N MET A 365 -10.35 18.05 -19.78
CA MET A 365 -11.28 18.09 -18.64
C MET A 365 -12.57 17.34 -18.90
N ALA A 366 -13.10 17.43 -20.14
CA ALA A 366 -14.33 16.74 -20.52
C ALA A 366 -14.17 15.20 -20.59
N ARG A 367 -12.93 14.71 -20.52
CA ARG A 367 -12.61 13.27 -20.53
C ARG A 367 -12.48 12.68 -19.12
N LEU A 368 -12.51 13.52 -18.08
CA LEU A 368 -12.46 13.06 -16.70
C LEU A 368 -13.78 12.42 -16.29
N ALA A 369 -13.69 11.36 -15.50
CA ALA A 369 -14.85 10.81 -14.82
C ALA A 369 -15.39 11.81 -13.78
N ALA A 370 -16.68 11.69 -13.44
CA ALA A 370 -17.34 12.63 -12.54
C ALA A 370 -16.68 12.74 -11.16
N GLY A 371 -16.22 11.62 -10.58
CA GLY A 371 -15.57 11.58 -9.25
C GLY A 371 -14.27 12.38 -9.18
N PRO A 372 -13.25 12.09 -10.01
CA PRO A 372 -12.03 12.90 -10.07
C PRO A 372 -12.32 14.39 -10.30
N LEU A 373 -13.29 14.71 -11.16
CA LEU A 373 -13.69 16.08 -11.41
C LEU A 373 -14.27 16.78 -10.16
N THR A 374 -15.02 16.07 -9.30
CA THR A 374 -15.52 16.66 -8.04
C THR A 374 -14.39 17.00 -7.07
N HIS A 375 -13.29 16.25 -7.10
CA HIS A 375 -12.12 16.51 -6.27
C HIS A 375 -11.27 17.66 -6.81
N LEU A 376 -11.17 17.77 -8.14
CA LEU A 376 -10.37 18.80 -8.79
C LEU A 376 -11.01 20.19 -8.73
N LEU A 377 -12.32 20.30 -8.92
CA LEU A 377 -13.02 21.59 -9.05
C LEU A 377 -12.74 22.59 -7.91
N PRO A 378 -12.80 22.20 -6.61
CA PRO A 378 -12.51 23.11 -5.51
C PRO A 378 -11.04 23.54 -5.41
N ALA A 379 -10.15 22.88 -6.15
CA ALA A 379 -8.71 23.14 -6.13
C ALA A 379 -8.27 24.15 -7.20
N LEU A 380 -9.13 24.43 -8.19
CA LEU A 380 -8.81 25.32 -9.30
C LEU A 380 -9.03 26.79 -8.92
N ARG A 381 -8.14 27.67 -9.40
CA ARG A 381 -8.31 29.12 -9.26
C ARG A 381 -9.50 29.61 -10.09
N VAL A 382 -10.07 30.72 -9.63
CA VAL A 382 -11.23 31.39 -10.25
C VAL A 382 -10.99 31.68 -11.74
N ASP A 383 -9.84 32.24 -12.10
CA ASP A 383 -9.49 32.54 -13.51
C ASP A 383 -9.41 31.28 -14.39
N THR A 384 -8.99 30.15 -13.80
CA THR A 384 -8.93 28.86 -14.49
C THR A 384 -10.34 28.31 -14.68
N LEU A 385 -11.18 28.36 -13.65
CA LEU A 385 -12.59 27.96 -13.73
C LEU A 385 -13.35 28.77 -14.79
N GLN A 386 -13.16 30.10 -14.82
CA GLN A 386 -13.81 30.99 -15.80
C GLN A 386 -13.45 30.60 -17.25
N ARG A 387 -12.16 30.36 -17.53
CA ARG A 387 -11.69 29.93 -18.87
C ARG A 387 -12.23 28.56 -19.26
N LEU A 388 -12.44 27.68 -18.29
CA LEU A 388 -12.85 26.29 -18.51
C LEU A 388 -14.37 26.10 -18.56
N LEU A 389 -15.18 27.14 -18.33
CA LEU A 389 -16.65 27.07 -18.34
C LEU A 389 -17.24 26.32 -19.55
N PRO A 390 -16.81 26.52 -20.81
CA PRO A 390 -17.37 25.77 -21.94
C PRO A 390 -17.12 24.26 -21.86
N GLN A 391 -15.98 23.86 -21.30
CA GLN A 391 -15.61 22.44 -21.15
C GLN A 391 -16.28 21.82 -19.92
N LEU A 392 -16.50 22.60 -18.84
CA LEU A 392 -17.30 22.19 -17.69
C LEU A 392 -18.75 21.91 -18.10
N GLY A 393 -19.33 22.76 -18.96
CA GLY A 393 -20.65 22.54 -19.52
C GLY A 393 -20.75 21.22 -20.30
N LYS A 394 -19.74 20.88 -21.10
CA LYS A 394 -19.67 19.58 -21.79
C LYS A 394 -19.60 18.42 -20.80
N ALA A 395 -18.71 18.49 -19.80
CA ALA A 395 -18.58 17.43 -18.79
C ALA A 395 -19.90 17.23 -18.01
N ALA A 396 -20.54 18.31 -17.58
CA ALA A 396 -21.83 18.30 -16.90
C ALA A 396 -22.94 17.71 -17.79
N SER A 397 -22.98 18.07 -19.08
CA SER A 397 -23.97 17.55 -20.01
C SER A 397 -23.94 16.02 -20.12
N SER A 398 -22.76 15.41 -19.99
CA SER A 398 -22.55 13.96 -20.08
C SER A 398 -22.70 13.19 -18.76
N SER A 399 -22.98 13.86 -17.64
CA SER A 399 -22.92 13.26 -16.30
C SER A 399 -24.22 13.45 -15.51
N ALA A 400 -24.75 12.35 -14.95
CA ALA A 400 -25.89 12.39 -14.04
C ALA A 400 -25.48 12.52 -12.55
N SER A 401 -24.18 12.69 -12.25
CA SER A 401 -23.66 12.69 -10.88
C SER A 401 -24.16 13.88 -10.07
N LYS A 402 -24.90 13.61 -8.98
CA LYS A 402 -25.30 14.64 -8.00
C LYS A 402 -24.09 15.31 -7.34
N GLY A 403 -23.06 14.52 -7.02
CA GLY A 403 -21.83 15.04 -6.44
C GLY A 403 -21.12 16.03 -7.34
N LEU A 404 -21.10 15.77 -8.66
CA LEU A 404 -20.50 16.70 -9.63
C LEU A 404 -21.28 18.01 -9.71
N ARG A 405 -22.62 17.96 -9.71
CA ARG A 405 -23.43 19.18 -9.70
C ARG A 405 -23.21 20.02 -8.43
N ALA A 406 -23.13 19.37 -7.27
CA ALA A 406 -22.83 20.05 -6.02
C ALA A 406 -21.42 20.70 -6.03
N ALA A 407 -20.40 19.98 -6.53
CA ALA A 407 -19.05 20.51 -6.67
C ALA A 407 -18.97 21.68 -7.65
N LEU A 408 -19.72 21.62 -8.77
CA LEU A 408 -19.86 22.74 -9.71
C LEU A 408 -20.54 23.95 -9.04
N ALA A 409 -21.64 23.74 -8.33
CA ALA A 409 -22.34 24.81 -7.62
C ALA A 409 -21.43 25.52 -6.61
N GLN A 410 -20.64 24.74 -5.85
CA GLN A 410 -19.66 25.29 -4.93
C GLN A 410 -18.54 26.04 -5.66
N ALA A 411 -17.88 25.43 -6.64
CA ALA A 411 -16.72 26.02 -7.32
C ALA A 411 -17.10 27.28 -8.13
N LEU A 412 -18.28 27.30 -8.74
CA LEU A 412 -18.73 28.43 -9.57
C LEU A 412 -19.38 29.56 -8.75
N SER A 413 -19.62 29.38 -7.44
CA SER A 413 -20.13 30.45 -6.57
C SER A 413 -19.22 31.67 -6.47
N ALA A 414 -17.94 31.52 -6.83
CA ALA A 414 -16.94 32.58 -6.86
C ALA A 414 -16.88 33.34 -8.20
N LEU A 415 -17.67 32.94 -9.21
CA LEU A 415 -17.74 33.58 -10.53
C LEU A 415 -18.96 34.51 -10.61
N PRO A 416 -19.02 35.40 -11.63
CA PRO A 416 -20.25 36.13 -11.94
C PRO A 416 -21.42 35.18 -12.21
N VAL A 417 -22.61 35.53 -11.70
CA VAL A 417 -23.80 34.67 -11.73
C VAL A 417 -24.27 34.30 -13.14
N ASP A 418 -24.00 35.16 -14.12
CA ASP A 418 -24.35 35.01 -15.53
C ASP A 418 -23.27 34.28 -16.34
N ALA A 419 -22.08 34.02 -15.77
CA ALA A 419 -20.95 33.45 -16.48
C ALA A 419 -21.25 32.08 -17.15
N PRO A 420 -21.97 31.13 -16.52
CA PRO A 420 -22.32 29.87 -17.18
C PRO A 420 -23.25 30.07 -18.40
N GLN A 421 -24.18 31.02 -18.32
CA GLN A 421 -25.05 31.36 -19.45
C GLN A 421 -24.27 32.03 -20.58
N ALA A 422 -23.40 32.99 -20.26
CA ALA A 422 -22.51 33.65 -21.22
C ALA A 422 -21.55 32.65 -21.90
N ALA A 423 -21.13 31.59 -21.19
CA ALA A 423 -20.33 30.50 -21.73
C ALA A 423 -21.14 29.50 -22.60
N GLY A 424 -22.44 29.75 -22.80
CA GLY A 424 -23.28 29.00 -23.73
C GLY A 424 -23.83 27.68 -23.17
N TRP A 425 -23.90 27.50 -21.84
CA TRP A 425 -24.41 26.25 -21.25
C TRP A 425 -25.84 25.91 -21.70
N LEU A 426 -26.69 26.91 -21.91
CA LEU A 426 -28.07 26.70 -22.34
C LEU A 426 -28.27 26.81 -23.86
N ALA A 427 -27.21 26.94 -24.67
CA ALA A 427 -27.34 27.04 -26.12
C ALA A 427 -27.84 25.74 -26.78
N LYS A 428 -27.52 24.58 -26.19
CA LYS A 428 -28.04 23.25 -26.56
C LYS A 428 -28.41 22.50 -25.28
N PRO A 429 -29.60 22.78 -24.70
CA PRO A 429 -29.94 22.30 -23.37
C PRO A 429 -30.12 20.79 -23.39
N ASN A 430 -29.57 20.11 -22.37
CA ASN A 430 -29.90 18.74 -22.05
C ASN A 430 -30.20 18.63 -20.55
N LYS A 431 -30.91 17.57 -20.14
CA LYS A 431 -31.41 17.43 -18.75
C LYS A 431 -30.31 17.64 -17.70
N ASN A 432 -29.15 17.00 -17.87
CA ASN A 432 -28.06 17.09 -16.90
C ASN A 432 -27.47 18.50 -16.78
N LEU A 433 -27.30 19.19 -17.91
CA LEU A 433 -26.73 20.54 -17.95
C LEU A 433 -27.71 21.58 -17.40
N VAL A 434 -29.01 21.42 -17.67
CA VAL A 434 -30.08 22.24 -17.08
C VAL A 434 -30.10 22.06 -15.56
N LEU A 435 -30.03 20.82 -15.08
CA LEU A 435 -29.95 20.51 -13.65
C LEU A 435 -28.70 21.08 -12.99
N ALA A 436 -27.54 21.02 -13.65
CA ALA A 436 -26.30 21.61 -13.15
C ALA A 436 -26.39 23.14 -13.08
N TYR A 437 -26.90 23.78 -14.13
CA TYR A 437 -27.10 25.23 -14.16
C TYR A 437 -28.08 25.69 -13.07
N ARG A 438 -29.18 24.96 -12.88
CA ARG A 438 -30.13 25.19 -11.79
C ARG A 438 -29.43 25.13 -10.43
N ASP A 439 -28.67 24.08 -10.15
CA ASP A 439 -28.02 23.90 -8.85
C ASP A 439 -26.98 25.00 -8.58
N VAL A 440 -26.24 25.43 -9.61
CA VAL A 440 -25.33 26.57 -9.53
C VAL A 440 -26.08 27.84 -9.15
N LEU A 441 -27.18 28.16 -9.83
CA LEU A 441 -27.97 29.36 -9.54
C LEU A 441 -28.64 29.31 -8.15
N VAL A 442 -29.16 28.15 -7.74
CA VAL A 442 -29.80 27.98 -6.43
C VAL A 442 -28.79 28.20 -5.29
N ALA A 443 -27.57 27.70 -5.44
CA ALA A 443 -26.50 27.85 -4.45
C ALA A 443 -25.74 29.20 -4.55
N HIS A 444 -25.98 30.00 -5.59
CA HIS A 444 -25.21 31.21 -5.84
C HIS A 444 -25.48 32.28 -4.76
N PRO A 445 -24.43 32.95 -4.22
CA PRO A 445 -24.60 33.97 -3.18
C PRO A 445 -25.24 35.26 -3.71
N ASP A 446 -25.04 35.58 -4.99
CA ASP A 446 -25.58 36.79 -5.62
C ASP A 446 -27.12 36.75 -5.75
N PRO A 447 -27.87 37.75 -5.21
CA PRO A 447 -29.32 37.85 -5.38
C PRO A 447 -29.78 38.00 -6.84
N ALA A 448 -28.91 38.46 -7.75
CA ALA A 448 -29.22 38.53 -9.19
C ALA A 448 -29.54 37.15 -9.80
N SER A 449 -29.12 36.06 -9.16
CA SER A 449 -29.51 34.68 -9.52
C SER A 449 -31.03 34.48 -9.60
N GLY A 450 -31.82 35.24 -8.83
CA GLY A 450 -33.28 35.15 -8.85
C GLY A 450 -33.89 35.44 -10.22
N SER A 451 -33.35 36.42 -10.95
CA SER A 451 -33.83 36.73 -12.31
C SER A 451 -33.59 35.58 -13.29
N LEU A 452 -32.43 34.92 -13.18
CA LEU A 452 -32.04 33.78 -14.01
C LEU A 452 -32.81 32.51 -13.64
N LEU A 453 -33.09 32.31 -12.36
CA LEU A 453 -33.94 31.22 -11.85
C LEU A 453 -35.39 31.36 -12.32
N SER A 454 -35.96 32.56 -12.27
CA SER A 454 -37.29 32.84 -12.80
C SER A 454 -37.35 32.60 -14.31
N ALA A 455 -36.33 33.04 -15.06
CA ALA A 455 -36.23 32.76 -16.49
C ALA A 455 -36.17 31.26 -16.78
N LEU A 456 -35.42 30.49 -15.98
CA LEU A 456 -35.30 29.05 -16.11
C LEU A 456 -36.63 28.32 -15.83
N LEU A 457 -37.40 28.78 -14.84
CA LEU A 457 -38.76 28.27 -14.57
C LEU A 457 -39.73 28.58 -15.71
N SER A 458 -39.77 29.84 -16.16
CA SER A 458 -40.67 30.26 -17.25
C SER A 458 -40.34 29.62 -18.59
N GLY A 459 -39.07 29.22 -18.81
CA GLY A 459 -38.62 28.59 -20.04
C GLY A 459 -39.05 27.13 -20.21
N GLY A 460 -39.71 26.52 -19.21
CA GLY A 460 -40.25 25.15 -19.31
C GLY A 460 -39.18 24.05 -19.40
N LEU A 461 -37.93 24.35 -19.05
CA LEU A 461 -36.80 23.41 -19.15
C LEU A 461 -36.69 22.45 -17.94
N LEU A 462 -37.47 22.67 -16.88
CA LEU A 462 -37.45 21.90 -15.63
C LEU A 462 -38.72 21.08 -15.44
N GLU A 463 -38.56 19.80 -15.10
CA GLU A 463 -39.68 18.93 -14.71
C GLU A 463 -40.28 19.38 -13.37
N VAL A 464 -41.55 19.04 -13.09
CA VAL A 464 -42.28 19.46 -11.87
C VAL A 464 -41.49 19.13 -10.59
N ALA A 465 -40.89 17.93 -10.52
CA ALA A 465 -40.09 17.50 -9.37
C ALA A 465 -38.79 18.33 -9.17
N GLU A 466 -38.36 19.06 -10.18
CA GLU A 466 -37.10 19.82 -10.20
C GLU A 466 -37.30 21.31 -9.90
N GLN A 467 -38.56 21.78 -9.85
CA GLN A 467 -38.96 23.18 -9.64
C GLN A 467 -38.98 23.58 -8.16
N GLY A 468 -39.22 22.64 -7.24
CA GLY A 468 -39.33 22.90 -5.80
C GLY A 468 -38.13 23.67 -5.20
N PRO A 469 -36.87 23.25 -5.43
CA PRO A 469 -35.69 23.98 -4.96
C PRO A 469 -35.58 25.41 -5.51
N VAL A 470 -36.07 25.64 -6.73
CA VAL A 470 -36.05 26.96 -7.38
C VAL A 470 -37.08 27.89 -6.75
N GLN A 471 -38.31 27.40 -6.54
CA GLN A 471 -39.38 28.15 -5.89
C GLN A 471 -39.01 28.53 -4.45
N ALA A 472 -38.39 27.61 -3.70
CA ALA A 472 -37.86 27.89 -2.37
C ALA A 472 -36.81 29.02 -2.40
N ARG A 473 -35.82 28.94 -3.30
CA ARG A 473 -34.79 29.98 -3.42
C ARG A 473 -35.35 31.34 -3.86
N LEU A 474 -36.31 31.37 -4.79
CA LEU A 474 -36.97 32.62 -5.20
C LEU A 474 -37.75 33.27 -4.06
N LYS A 475 -38.42 32.45 -3.24
CA LYS A 475 -39.09 32.92 -2.01
C LYS A 475 -38.09 33.50 -1.02
N ASP A 476 -36.95 32.85 -0.80
CA ASP A 476 -35.90 33.33 0.09
C ASP A 476 -35.28 34.66 -0.39
N LEU A 477 -35.18 34.85 -1.71
CA LEU A 477 -34.70 36.08 -2.33
C LEU A 477 -35.76 37.20 -2.39
N GLY A 478 -36.98 36.95 -1.90
CA GLY A 478 -38.08 37.93 -1.95
C GLY A 478 -38.62 38.21 -3.36
N ALA A 479 -38.32 37.34 -4.33
CA ALA A 479 -38.80 37.49 -5.70
C ALA A 479 -40.25 36.98 -5.80
N ALA A 480 -41.14 37.80 -6.38
CA ALA A 480 -42.52 37.39 -6.65
C ALA A 480 -42.53 36.20 -7.62
N ALA A 481 -43.33 35.18 -7.32
CA ALA A 481 -43.52 34.03 -8.19
C ALA A 481 -43.98 34.49 -9.60
N PRO A 482 -43.44 33.94 -10.70
CA PRO A 482 -43.94 34.29 -12.02
C PRO A 482 -45.39 33.84 -12.14
N VAL A 483 -46.28 34.79 -12.46
CA VAL A 483 -47.69 34.53 -12.75
C VAL A 483 -47.74 33.67 -14.01
N ALA A 484 -48.23 32.43 -13.88
CA ALA A 484 -48.56 31.60 -15.03
C ALA A 484 -49.70 32.29 -15.80
N ASP A 485 -49.42 32.70 -17.04
CA ASP A 485 -50.37 33.34 -17.94
C ASP A 485 -51.41 32.30 -18.40
N ALA A 486 -52.47 32.12 -17.61
CA ALA A 486 -53.63 31.34 -18.00
C ALA A 486 -54.51 32.19 -18.91
N ALA A 487 -54.59 31.78 -20.17
CA ALA A 487 -55.39 32.40 -21.22
C ALA A 487 -56.82 32.74 -20.74
N ARG A 488 -57.18 34.01 -20.92
CA ARG A 488 -58.49 34.63 -20.64
C ARG A 488 -59.54 34.17 -21.66
N PRO A 489 -60.74 33.72 -21.24
CA PRO A 489 -61.96 33.86 -22.04
C PRO A 489 -62.81 35.04 -21.53
N PRO A 490 -63.73 35.57 -22.37
CA PRO A 490 -64.38 36.86 -22.14
C PRO A 490 -65.60 36.77 -21.20
N ALA A 491 -66.07 37.95 -20.82
CA ALA A 491 -67.12 38.25 -19.85
C ALA A 491 -68.38 37.36 -19.93
N GLY A 492 -68.87 36.96 -18.76
CA GLY A 492 -70.19 36.37 -18.54
C GLY A 492 -70.49 36.37 -17.04
N GLU A 493 -71.61 36.99 -16.70
CA GLU A 493 -72.29 37.20 -15.42
C GLU A 493 -71.90 36.39 -14.17
N ALA A 494 -71.91 37.09 -13.04
CA ALA A 494 -71.77 36.55 -11.70
C ALA A 494 -72.89 35.56 -11.34
N ALA A 495 -72.48 34.40 -10.81
CA ALA A 495 -73.31 33.50 -9.99
C ALA A 495 -72.43 32.95 -8.84
N PRO A 496 -73.01 32.59 -7.68
CA PRO A 496 -72.44 32.86 -6.37
C PRO A 496 -71.38 31.83 -5.92
N ALA A 497 -70.56 32.28 -4.97
CA ALA A 497 -69.63 31.47 -4.19
C ALA A 497 -70.32 30.21 -3.63
N GLY A 498 -69.88 29.05 -4.08
CA GLY A 498 -70.36 27.75 -3.62
C GLY A 498 -69.48 26.61 -4.12
N SER A 499 -68.71 26.03 -3.19
CA SER A 499 -67.92 24.78 -3.27
C SER A 499 -66.46 24.84 -3.78
N ASP A 500 -65.57 25.46 -2.98
CA ASP A 500 -64.10 25.31 -3.06
C ASP A 500 -63.59 23.87 -2.71
N GLY A 501 -64.47 22.88 -2.53
CA GLY A 501 -64.08 21.52 -2.16
C GLY A 501 -63.66 20.63 -3.34
N ALA A 502 -64.31 20.77 -4.50
CA ALA A 502 -64.12 19.84 -5.62
C ALA A 502 -62.80 20.06 -6.39
N GLY A 503 -62.35 21.32 -6.49
CA GLY A 503 -61.07 21.67 -7.11
C GLY A 503 -59.86 21.19 -6.31
N SER A 504 -59.88 21.34 -4.98
CA SER A 504 -58.76 20.89 -4.13
C SER A 504 -58.66 19.37 -4.03
N LEU A 505 -59.79 18.65 -4.09
CA LEU A 505 -59.80 17.18 -4.10
C LEU A 505 -59.17 16.65 -5.39
N ALA A 506 -59.53 17.21 -6.55
CA ALA A 506 -58.99 16.77 -7.84
C ALA A 506 -57.48 17.01 -7.96
N GLU A 507 -56.96 18.11 -7.42
CA GLU A 507 -55.51 18.38 -7.37
C GLU A 507 -54.77 17.41 -6.43
N LEU A 508 -55.34 17.13 -5.26
CA LEU A 508 -54.78 16.14 -4.33
C LEU A 508 -54.77 14.73 -4.93
N GLU A 509 -55.79 14.37 -5.70
CA GLU A 509 -55.85 13.08 -6.40
C GLU A 509 -54.81 12.98 -7.53
N ALA A 510 -54.61 14.06 -8.29
CA ALA A 510 -53.58 14.10 -9.33
C ALA A 510 -52.16 13.99 -8.74
N GLN A 511 -51.90 14.63 -7.60
CA GLN A 511 -50.63 14.53 -6.89
C GLN A 511 -50.41 13.12 -6.32
N ALA A 512 -51.44 12.51 -5.71
CA ALA A 512 -51.36 11.15 -5.21
C ALA A 512 -51.15 10.10 -6.30
N ALA A 513 -51.75 10.29 -7.47
CA ALA A 513 -51.56 9.41 -8.63
C ALA A 513 -50.12 9.42 -9.17
N SER A 514 -49.34 10.47 -8.90
CA SER A 514 -47.94 10.58 -9.33
C SER A 514 -46.95 9.74 -8.50
N LEU A 515 -47.38 9.23 -7.33
CA LEU A 515 -46.55 8.39 -6.45
C LEU A 515 -46.53 6.93 -6.95
N GLN A 516 -45.43 6.55 -7.61
CA GLN A 516 -45.26 5.22 -8.21
C GLN A 516 -44.76 4.13 -7.25
N ARG A 517 -44.31 4.50 -6.04
CA ARG A 517 -43.83 3.56 -5.02
C ARG A 517 -44.33 4.01 -3.65
N LEU A 518 -45.00 3.10 -2.95
CA LEU A 518 -45.51 3.30 -1.59
C LEU A 518 -44.70 2.45 -0.62
N SER A 519 -44.53 2.92 0.62
CA SER A 519 -43.77 2.20 1.65
C SER A 519 -44.41 0.84 1.95
N PRO A 520 -43.64 -0.26 2.07
CA PRO A 520 -44.17 -1.56 2.48
C PRO A 520 -44.74 -1.56 3.91
N ALA A 521 -44.41 -0.54 4.72
CA ALA A 521 -44.94 -0.39 6.08
C ALA A 521 -46.46 -0.18 6.12
N ILE A 522 -47.07 0.32 5.05
CA ILE A 522 -48.53 0.54 5.00
C ILE A 522 -49.31 -0.74 4.67
N ALA A 523 -48.64 -1.86 4.38
CA ALA A 523 -49.31 -3.10 3.95
C ALA A 523 -50.32 -3.64 4.97
N ALA A 524 -50.09 -3.43 6.27
CA ALA A 524 -51.03 -3.82 7.32
C ALA A 524 -52.29 -2.91 7.37
N LEU A 525 -52.18 -1.69 6.83
CA LEU A 525 -53.21 -0.64 6.81
C LEU A 525 -53.92 -0.54 5.44
N ASP A 526 -53.36 -1.11 4.37
CA ASP A 526 -53.95 -1.17 3.03
C ASP A 526 -55.05 -2.24 2.94
N GLN A 527 -56.08 -2.09 3.78
CA GLN A 527 -57.26 -2.95 3.81
C GLN A 527 -58.47 -2.19 3.24
N PRO A 528 -59.33 -2.82 2.42
CA PRO A 528 -60.47 -2.15 1.78
C PRO A 528 -61.36 -1.38 2.77
N ALA A 529 -61.66 -1.99 3.91
CA ALA A 529 -62.49 -1.38 4.95
C ALA A 529 -61.88 -0.12 5.59
N LEU A 530 -60.54 -0.01 5.61
CA LEU A 530 -59.86 1.18 6.15
C LEU A 530 -59.77 2.29 5.10
N LEU A 531 -59.59 1.93 3.82
CA LEU A 531 -59.59 2.89 2.73
C LEU A 531 -60.97 3.50 2.49
N ASP A 532 -62.04 2.72 2.67
CA ASP A 532 -63.42 3.21 2.53
C ASP A 532 -63.80 4.25 3.61
N LEU A 533 -63.18 4.19 4.79
CA LEU A 533 -63.35 5.20 5.84
C LEU A 533 -62.73 6.56 5.49
N LEU A 534 -61.87 6.62 4.47
CA LEU A 534 -61.18 7.82 4.01
C LEU A 534 -61.88 8.49 2.81
N ALA A 535 -63.10 8.07 2.48
CA ALA A 535 -63.95 8.77 1.51
C ALA A 535 -64.13 10.26 1.92
N PRO A 536 -64.09 11.22 0.96
CA PRO A 536 -64.26 11.02 -0.48
C PRO A 536 -62.96 10.79 -1.28
N LEU A 537 -61.82 10.51 -0.65
CA LEU A 537 -60.57 10.27 -1.39
C LEU A 537 -60.62 8.95 -2.18
N SER A 538 -60.08 8.95 -3.40
CA SER A 538 -59.79 7.70 -4.10
C SER A 538 -58.83 6.80 -3.31
N ALA A 539 -58.92 5.48 -3.53
CA ALA A 539 -58.08 4.50 -2.84
C ALA A 539 -56.57 4.78 -3.00
N GLN A 540 -56.14 5.34 -4.14
CA GLN A 540 -54.75 5.72 -4.37
C GLN A 540 -54.34 6.95 -3.53
N ALA A 541 -55.22 7.94 -3.39
CA ALA A 541 -54.99 9.10 -2.52
C ALA A 541 -54.98 8.73 -1.03
N ALA A 542 -55.87 7.83 -0.61
CA ALA A 542 -55.88 7.29 0.74
C ALA A 542 -54.57 6.55 1.08
N ARG A 543 -54.05 5.73 0.15
CA ARG A 543 -52.75 5.04 0.32
C ARG A 543 -51.56 6.00 0.36
N ALA A 544 -51.57 7.05 -0.46
CA ALA A 544 -50.54 8.10 -0.43
C ALA A 544 -50.53 8.83 0.93
N LEU A 545 -51.70 9.10 1.50
CA LEU A 545 -51.85 9.74 2.80
C LEU A 545 -51.34 8.83 3.94
N LEU A 546 -51.69 7.54 3.91
CA LEU A 546 -51.14 6.54 4.84
C LEU A 546 -49.62 6.38 4.70
N HIS A 547 -49.08 6.49 3.49
CA HIS A 547 -47.64 6.47 3.24
C HIS A 547 -46.91 7.70 3.81
N LEU A 548 -47.54 8.87 3.79
CA LEU A 548 -46.98 10.09 4.38
C LEU A 548 -47.09 10.11 5.91
N ALA A 549 -48.10 9.44 6.46
CA ALA A 549 -48.31 9.34 7.90
C ALA A 549 -47.40 8.29 8.57
N ALA A 550 -46.94 7.29 7.82
CA ALA A 550 -46.01 6.24 8.25
C ALA A 550 -44.55 6.64 7.99
#